data_AF-A0A1G9ZJJ7-F1
#
_entry.id   AF-A0A1G9ZJJ7-F1
#
_cell.length_a   1.000
_cell.length_b   1.000
_cell.length_c   1.000
_cell.angle_alpha   90.00
_cell.angle_beta   90.00
_cell.angle_gamma   90.00
#
_symmetry.space_group_name_H-M   'P 1'
#
loop_
_entity.id
_entity.type
_entity.pdbx_description
1 polymer ?
#
loop_
_entity_poly.entity_id
_entity_poly.type
_entity_poly.pdbx_seq_one_letter_code
_entity_poly.pdbx_strand_id
1 'polypeptide(L)'
;MASKEEIKAALHAAFDAAVPDGAQYTKVYASDMKQRNYIVFRTTTVYNYAVGFRPGSTDLVILPVDEDKGRIVPGTPVVITDANRGPVKKRDLQGRFHVSTTEGQKFRLVVIPSVPKIAAGFYQLPVEQRSEYEEFQAVKELICA
;
A
#
# COMPACT_ATOMS: atom_id res chain seq x y z
N MET A 1 10.39 9.36 18.31
CA MET A 1 9.66 8.68 17.21
C MET A 1 8.49 9.54 16.84
N ALA A 2 8.26 9.76 15.54
CA ALA A 2 7.06 10.42 15.06
C ALA A 2 5.80 9.67 15.54
N SER A 3 4.74 10.41 15.80
CA SER A 3 3.40 9.89 16.08
C SER A 3 2.81 9.23 14.83
N LYS A 4 1.79 8.38 15.02
CA LYS A 4 1.11 7.71 13.90
C LYS A 4 0.49 8.72 12.91
N GLU A 5 -0.02 9.83 13.44
CA GLU A 5 -0.61 10.93 12.66
C GLU A 5 0.44 11.65 11.82
N GLU A 6 1.62 11.93 12.37
CA GLU A 6 2.72 12.55 11.62
C GLU A 6 3.23 11.64 10.50
N ILE A 7 3.33 10.33 10.75
CA ILE A 7 3.73 9.35 9.73
C ILE A 7 2.68 9.26 8.61
N LYS A 8 1.39 9.25 8.98
CA LYS A 8 0.29 9.30 8.00
C LYS A 8 0.33 10.58 7.17
N ALA A 9 0.50 11.74 7.81
CA ALA A 9 0.59 13.03 7.12
C ALA A 9 1.79 13.07 6.16
N ALA A 10 2.96 12.55 6.59
CA ALA A 10 4.13 12.44 5.75
C ALA A 10 3.90 11.47 4.56
N LEU A 11 3.18 10.37 4.78
CA LEU A 11 2.81 9.43 3.71
C LEU A 11 1.91 10.10 2.67
N HIS A 12 0.92 10.86 3.13
CA HIS A 12 0.00 11.59 2.25
C HIS A 12 0.75 12.68 1.47
N ALA A 13 1.63 13.43 2.13
CA ALA A 13 2.46 14.44 1.46
C ALA A 13 3.40 13.82 0.42
N ALA A 14 4.01 12.67 0.71
CA ALA A 14 4.84 11.94 -0.25
C ALA A 14 4.02 11.47 -1.46
N PHE A 15 2.79 11.04 -1.23
CA PHE A 15 1.86 10.68 -2.31
C PHE A 15 1.48 11.87 -3.17
N ASP A 16 1.11 12.99 -2.55
CA ASP A 16 0.71 14.22 -3.25
C ASP A 16 1.83 14.83 -4.07
N ALA A 17 3.08 14.69 -3.62
CA ALA A 17 4.25 15.15 -4.37
C ALA A 17 4.58 14.25 -5.57
N ALA A 18 4.30 12.95 -5.50
CA ALA A 18 4.67 11.98 -6.52
C ALA A 18 3.57 11.73 -7.58
N VAL A 19 2.30 11.97 -7.23
CA VAL A 19 1.14 11.65 -8.06
C VAL A 19 0.44 12.93 -8.51
N PRO A 20 0.25 13.14 -9.84
CA PRO A 20 -0.58 14.23 -10.34
C PRO A 20 -1.99 14.20 -9.74
N ASP A 21 -2.49 15.35 -9.30
CA ASP A 21 -3.79 15.45 -8.62
C ASP A 21 -3.93 14.52 -7.39
N GLY A 22 -2.82 14.18 -6.72
CA GLY A 22 -2.78 13.25 -5.59
C GLY A 22 -3.76 13.60 -4.46
N ALA A 23 -4.03 14.91 -4.27
CA ALA A 23 -4.95 15.40 -3.24
C ALA A 23 -6.41 14.94 -3.44
N GLN A 24 -6.79 14.55 -4.66
CA GLN A 24 -8.14 14.06 -4.99
C GLN A 24 -8.35 12.58 -4.62
N TYR A 25 -7.30 11.87 -4.20
CA TYR A 25 -7.37 10.46 -3.84
C TYR A 25 -7.52 10.29 -2.33
N THR A 26 -8.39 9.37 -1.91
CA THR A 26 -8.27 8.76 -0.58
C THR A 26 -7.01 7.89 -0.58
N LYS A 27 -6.17 8.03 0.43
CA LYS A 27 -4.89 7.32 0.54
C LYS A 27 -4.92 6.35 1.70
N VAL A 28 -4.47 5.13 1.47
CA VAL A 28 -4.31 4.13 2.52
C VAL A 28 -2.91 3.51 2.45
N TYR A 29 -2.30 3.29 3.60
CA TYR A 29 -1.07 2.55 3.73
C TYR A 29 -1.32 1.05 3.55
N ALA A 30 -0.48 0.43 2.73
CA ALA A 30 -0.42 -1.00 2.56
C ALA A 30 1.02 -1.50 2.76
N SER A 31 1.18 -2.77 3.10
CA SER A 31 2.48 -3.42 3.15
C SER A 31 2.47 -4.80 2.48
N ASP A 32 3.64 -5.26 2.05
CA ASP A 32 3.89 -6.67 1.72
C ASP A 32 5.13 -7.15 2.47
N MET A 33 5.12 -8.41 2.89
CA MET A 33 6.30 -9.05 3.43
C MET A 33 6.63 -10.27 2.58
N LYS A 34 7.83 -10.24 1.98
CA LYS A 34 8.36 -11.35 1.19
C LYS A 34 9.50 -11.99 1.95
N GLN A 35 9.30 -13.25 2.31
CA GLN A 35 10.32 -14.07 2.93
C GLN A 35 10.91 -15.03 1.89
N ARG A 36 12.23 -15.07 1.81
CA ARG A 36 12.97 -16.07 1.03
C ARG A 36 13.75 -16.94 2.01
N ASN A 37 13.49 -18.24 1.94
CA ASN A 37 14.21 -19.23 2.72
C ASN A 37 15.33 -19.81 1.86
N TYR A 38 16.56 -19.74 2.36
CA TYR A 38 17.72 -20.43 1.81
C TYR A 38 18.13 -21.54 2.79
N ILE A 39 18.96 -22.47 2.34
CA ILE A 39 19.38 -23.64 3.13
C ILE A 39 20.00 -23.23 4.48
N VAL A 40 20.74 -22.13 4.51
CA VAL A 40 21.50 -21.69 5.70
C VAL A 40 21.08 -20.34 6.27
N PHE A 41 20.14 -19.61 5.62
CA PHE A 41 19.66 -18.32 6.11
C PHE A 41 18.28 -17.96 5.55
N ARG A 42 17.64 -16.95 6.15
CA ARG A 42 16.35 -16.41 5.71
C ARG A 42 16.48 -14.92 5.46
N THR A 43 15.94 -14.44 4.35
CA THR A 43 15.81 -13.01 4.06
C THR A 43 14.35 -12.60 4.16
N THR A 44 14.07 -11.53 4.89
CA THR A 44 12.76 -10.90 4.95
C THR A 44 12.86 -9.52 4.31
N THR A 45 12.12 -9.29 3.23
CA THR A 45 11.98 -7.98 2.60
C THR A 45 10.58 -7.46 2.90
N VAL A 46 10.51 -6.24 3.42
CA VAL A 46 9.25 -5.55 3.70
C VAL A 46 9.12 -4.43 2.67
N TYR A 47 7.95 -4.38 2.04
CA TYR A 47 7.60 -3.35 1.08
C TYR A 47 6.47 -2.53 1.67
N ASN A 48 6.61 -1.21 1.61
CA ASN A 48 5.62 -0.27 2.08
C ASN A 48 5.04 0.44 0.86
N TYR A 49 3.74 0.68 0.88
CA TYR A 49 3.03 1.33 -0.22
C TYR A 49 2.03 2.35 0.33
N ALA A 50 1.90 3.48 -0.35
CA ALA A 50 0.72 4.32 -0.30
C ALA A 50 -0.19 3.96 -1.47
N VAL A 51 -1.44 3.62 -1.20
CA VAL A 51 -2.44 3.25 -2.20
C VAL A 51 -3.48 4.36 -2.26
N GLY A 52 -3.47 5.11 -3.35
CA GLY A 52 -4.50 6.08 -3.68
C GLY A 52 -5.66 5.41 -4.42
N PHE A 53 -6.88 5.77 -4.06
CA PHE A 53 -8.09 5.33 -4.73
C PHE A 53 -9.18 6.41 -4.63
N ARG A 54 -10.23 6.29 -5.44
CA ARG A 54 -11.41 7.16 -5.37
C ARG A 54 -12.64 6.32 -5.04
N PRO A 55 -13.44 6.67 -4.02
CA PRO A 55 -14.68 5.96 -3.74
C PRO A 55 -15.57 5.88 -4.98
N GLY A 56 -16.06 4.68 -5.31
CA GLY A 56 -16.88 4.42 -6.49
C GLY A 56 -16.13 4.24 -7.82
N SER A 57 -14.81 4.41 -7.84
CA SER A 57 -13.94 4.01 -8.96
C SER A 57 -13.18 2.72 -8.63
N THR A 58 -12.80 1.99 -9.66
CA THR A 58 -11.93 0.80 -9.59
C THR A 58 -10.46 1.15 -9.84
N ASP A 59 -10.16 2.42 -10.14
CA ASP A 59 -8.80 2.88 -10.38
C ASP A 59 -7.99 2.94 -9.07
N LEU A 60 -6.77 2.41 -9.12
CA LEU A 60 -5.80 2.43 -8.02
C LEU A 60 -4.52 3.11 -8.48
N VAL A 61 -3.91 3.89 -7.59
CA VAL A 61 -2.55 4.37 -7.75
C VAL A 61 -1.71 3.81 -6.62
N ILE A 62 -0.76 2.94 -6.93
CA ILE A 62 0.11 2.31 -5.95
C ILE A 62 1.46 3.01 -6.00
N LEU A 63 1.84 3.65 -4.91
CA LEU A 63 3.12 4.32 -4.75
C LEU A 63 3.97 3.52 -3.76
N PRO A 64 5.06 2.87 -4.19
CA PRO A 64 6.07 2.34 -3.29
C PRO A 64 6.66 3.47 -2.45
N VAL A 65 6.85 3.21 -1.15
CA VAL A 65 7.47 4.17 -0.23
C VAL A 65 8.57 3.50 0.56
N ASP A 66 9.68 4.21 0.73
CA ASP A 66 10.79 3.81 1.59
C ASP A 66 10.92 4.78 2.76
N GLU A 67 11.52 4.33 3.86
CA GLU A 67 11.91 5.20 4.96
C GLU A 67 13.43 5.36 4.95
N ASP A 68 13.92 6.59 4.73
CA ASP A 68 15.32 6.94 4.86
C ASP A 68 15.51 8.00 5.95
N LYS A 69 16.23 7.64 7.02
CA LYS A 69 16.54 8.53 8.16
C LYS A 69 15.32 9.24 8.73
N GLY A 70 14.19 8.55 8.83
CA GLY A 70 12.92 9.09 9.33
C GLY A 70 12.17 9.99 8.35
N ARG A 71 12.56 10.00 7.07
CA ARG A 71 11.81 10.64 5.98
C ARG A 71 11.20 9.59 5.07
N ILE A 72 9.95 9.79 4.69
CA ILE A 72 9.28 8.95 3.70
C ILE A 72 9.72 9.41 2.30
N VAL A 73 10.33 8.50 1.56
CA VAL A 73 10.82 8.74 0.20
C VAL A 73 9.88 8.02 -0.78
N PRO A 74 9.17 8.74 -1.66
CA PRO A 74 8.32 8.12 -2.66
C PRO A 74 9.15 7.50 -3.78
N GLY A 75 8.77 6.31 -4.23
CA GLY A 75 9.25 5.69 -5.46
C GLY A 75 8.45 6.14 -6.68
N THR A 76 8.45 5.31 -7.73
CA THR A 76 7.65 5.57 -8.93
C THR A 76 6.21 5.07 -8.75
N PRO A 77 5.18 5.92 -8.91
CA PRO A 77 3.79 5.49 -8.82
C PRO A 77 3.41 4.59 -9.99
N VAL A 78 2.52 3.63 -9.71
CA VAL A 78 1.93 2.73 -10.69
C VAL A 78 0.43 2.94 -10.70
N VAL A 79 -0.10 3.31 -11.86
CA VAL A 79 -1.54 3.51 -12.06
C VAL A 79 -2.16 2.25 -12.63
N ILE A 80 -3.17 1.73 -11.94
CA ILE A 80 -3.96 0.56 -12.33
C ILE A 80 -5.39 1.03 -12.60
N THR A 81 -5.79 0.96 -13.86
CA THR A 81 -7.13 1.28 -14.37
C THR A 81 -7.81 0.01 -14.89
N ASP A 82 -9.11 0.06 -15.19
CA ASP A 82 -9.79 -1.09 -15.81
C ASP A 82 -9.12 -1.55 -17.13
N ALA A 83 -8.50 -0.63 -17.87
CA ALA A 83 -7.87 -0.93 -19.17
C ALA A 83 -6.53 -1.68 -19.05
N ASN A 84 -5.78 -1.49 -17.97
CA ASN A 84 -4.47 -2.14 -17.76
C ASN A 84 -4.45 -3.08 -16.54
N ARG A 85 -5.61 -3.34 -15.91
CA ARG A 85 -5.71 -4.26 -14.79
C ARG A 85 -5.54 -5.69 -15.28
N GLY A 86 -4.52 -6.36 -14.74
CA GLY A 86 -4.31 -7.79 -14.89
C GLY A 86 -5.12 -8.59 -13.87
N PRO A 87 -4.71 -9.84 -13.61
CA PRO A 87 -5.35 -10.69 -12.61
C PRO A 87 -5.48 -10.04 -11.23
N VAL A 88 -6.66 -10.19 -10.65
CA VAL A 88 -6.99 -9.77 -9.28
C VAL A 88 -7.32 -11.00 -8.43
N LYS A 89 -6.91 -11.01 -7.17
CA LYS A 89 -7.43 -11.94 -6.16
C LYS A 89 -7.80 -11.19 -4.90
N LYS A 90 -9.06 -11.30 -4.50
CA LYS A 90 -9.62 -10.68 -3.28
C LYS A 90 -8.78 -11.00 -2.04
N ARG A 91 -8.38 -12.25 -1.89
CA ARG A 91 -7.44 -12.73 -0.87
C ARG A 91 -6.60 -13.88 -1.42
N ASP A 92 -5.29 -13.86 -1.17
CA ASP A 92 -4.46 -15.06 -1.26
C ASP A 92 -4.58 -15.92 0.00
N LEU A 93 -3.86 -17.04 0.05
CA LEU A 93 -3.84 -17.94 1.21
C LEU A 93 -3.30 -17.28 2.49
N GLN A 94 -2.68 -16.11 2.39
CA GLN A 94 -2.17 -15.30 3.50
C GLN A 94 -3.08 -14.09 3.79
N GLY A 95 -4.25 -14.02 3.17
CA GLY A 95 -5.23 -12.94 3.36
C GLY A 95 -4.89 -11.62 2.65
N ARG A 96 -3.86 -11.61 1.78
CA ARG A 96 -3.41 -10.40 1.06
C ARG A 96 -4.25 -10.15 -0.17
N PHE A 97 -4.54 -8.88 -0.44
CA PHE A 97 -5.18 -8.49 -1.70
C PHE A 97 -4.14 -8.50 -2.82
N HIS A 98 -4.40 -9.22 -3.91
CA HIS A 98 -3.50 -9.26 -5.06
C HIS A 98 -4.10 -8.49 -6.22
N VAL A 99 -3.33 -7.55 -6.75
CA VAL A 99 -3.63 -6.84 -7.99
C VAL A 99 -2.38 -6.80 -8.86
N SER A 100 -2.57 -6.86 -10.17
CA SER A 100 -1.47 -6.80 -11.12
C SER A 100 -1.82 -5.94 -12.31
N THR A 101 -0.80 -5.49 -13.06
CA THR A 101 -0.98 -4.84 -14.36
C THR A 101 -0.85 -5.87 -15.49
N THR A 102 -1.39 -5.55 -16.66
CA THR A 102 -1.20 -6.34 -17.89
C THR A 102 0.26 -6.45 -18.31
N GLU A 103 1.09 -5.46 -17.95
CA GLU A 103 2.55 -5.44 -18.15
C GLU A 103 3.32 -6.32 -17.15
N GLY A 104 2.61 -6.97 -16.20
CA GLY A 104 3.17 -8.00 -15.32
C GLY A 104 3.66 -7.50 -13.97
N GLN A 105 3.46 -6.22 -13.62
CA GLN A 105 3.73 -5.73 -12.26
C GLN A 105 2.70 -6.31 -11.30
N LYS A 106 3.13 -6.77 -10.11
CA LYS A 106 2.29 -7.50 -9.14
C LYS A 106 2.42 -6.92 -7.75
N PHE A 107 1.28 -6.67 -7.11
CA PHE A 107 1.21 -6.09 -5.77
C PHE A 107 0.39 -6.99 -4.86
N ARG A 108 0.93 -7.31 -3.68
CA ARG A 108 0.25 -8.10 -2.64
C ARG A 108 0.08 -7.23 -1.42
N LEU A 109 -1.08 -6.62 -1.30
CA LEU A 109 -1.35 -5.55 -0.35
C LEU A 109 -1.99 -6.11 0.92
N VAL A 110 -1.34 -5.86 2.06
CA VAL A 110 -1.91 -5.97 3.40
C VAL A 110 -2.28 -4.58 3.86
N VAL A 111 -3.58 -4.34 4.01
CA VAL A 111 -4.13 -3.08 4.51
C VAL A 111 -4.86 -3.40 5.80
N ILE A 112 -4.50 -2.71 6.88
CA ILE A 112 -5.11 -2.88 8.21
C ILE A 112 -5.50 -1.51 8.78
N PRO A 113 -6.56 -1.42 9.60
CA PRO A 113 -7.09 -0.14 10.09
C PRO A 113 -6.12 0.62 11.02
N SER A 114 -5.28 -0.09 11.76
CA SER A 114 -4.29 0.49 12.67
C SER A 114 -3.03 -0.35 12.66
N VAL A 115 -1.91 0.24 12.20
CA VAL A 115 -0.60 -0.39 12.26
C VAL A 115 0.02 -0.05 13.63
N PRO A 116 0.32 -1.05 14.48
CA PRO A 116 0.81 -0.80 15.83
C PRO A 116 2.26 -0.28 15.79
N LYS A 117 2.68 0.48 16.82
CA LYS A 117 4.05 1.04 16.88
C LYS A 117 5.13 -0.04 16.88
N ILE A 118 4.85 -1.24 17.41
CA ILE A 118 5.77 -2.38 17.37
C ILE A 118 6.08 -2.84 15.93
N ALA A 119 5.22 -2.51 14.97
CA ALA A 119 5.43 -2.81 13.55
C ALA A 119 6.64 -2.07 12.95
N ALA A 120 7.05 -0.94 13.55
CA ALA A 120 8.29 -0.24 13.16
C ALA A 120 9.53 -1.12 13.32
N GLY A 121 9.56 -2.01 14.33
CA GLY A 121 10.63 -3.00 14.49
C GLY A 121 10.68 -4.05 13.37
N PHE A 122 9.62 -4.12 12.56
CA PHE A 122 9.52 -4.94 11.36
C PHE A 122 9.52 -4.08 10.09
N TYR A 123 10.06 -2.85 10.13
CA TYR A 123 10.18 -1.95 8.98
C TYR A 123 8.84 -1.54 8.32
N GLN A 124 7.74 -1.64 9.06
CA GLN A 124 6.44 -1.12 8.64
C GLN A 124 6.17 0.24 9.27
N LEU A 125 5.48 1.11 8.53
CA LEU A 125 5.12 2.44 9.00
C LEU A 125 3.91 2.39 9.95
N PRO A 126 4.05 2.78 11.24
CA PRO A 126 2.92 2.83 12.16
C PRO A 126 1.98 3.98 11.80
N VAL A 127 0.79 3.66 11.33
CA VAL A 127 -0.26 4.62 10.94
C VAL A 127 -1.62 4.23 11.51
N GLU A 128 -2.51 5.22 11.66
CA GLU A 128 -3.92 5.02 12.02
C GLU A 128 -4.81 5.45 10.84
N GLN A 129 -5.64 4.55 10.33
CA GLN A 129 -6.31 4.73 9.02
C GLN A 129 -7.65 3.99 8.93
N ARG A 130 -8.46 4.05 10.00
CA ARG A 130 -9.72 3.30 10.08
C ARG A 130 -10.72 3.67 9.00
N SER A 131 -10.95 4.98 8.80
CA SER A 131 -11.87 5.49 7.77
C SER A 131 -11.41 5.09 6.37
N GLU A 132 -10.12 5.28 6.07
CA GLU A 132 -9.57 4.93 4.75
C GLU A 132 -9.55 3.42 4.52
N TYR A 133 -9.38 2.63 5.58
CA TYR A 133 -9.48 1.17 5.52
C TYR A 133 -10.89 0.71 5.11
N GLU A 134 -11.95 1.31 5.68
CA GLU A 134 -13.34 0.96 5.37
C GLU A 134 -13.67 1.32 3.92
N GLU A 135 -13.31 2.52 3.47
CA GLU A 135 -13.48 2.95 2.08
C GLU A 135 -12.69 2.04 1.12
N PHE A 136 -11.46 1.64 1.49
CA PHE A 136 -10.66 0.73 0.71
C PHE A 136 -11.29 -0.66 0.59
N GLN A 137 -11.94 -1.17 1.66
CA GLN A 137 -12.66 -2.45 1.55
C GLN A 137 -13.79 -2.35 0.51
N ALA A 138 -14.53 -1.25 0.46
CA ALA A 138 -15.60 -1.06 -0.54
C ALA A 138 -15.05 -1.06 -1.98
N VAL A 139 -13.95 -0.34 -2.23
CA VAL A 139 -13.27 -0.33 -3.54
C VAL A 139 -12.71 -1.72 -3.89
N LYS A 140 -12.13 -2.41 -2.92
CA LYS A 140 -11.62 -3.78 -3.12
C LYS A 140 -12.73 -4.76 -3.49
N GLU A 141 -13.90 -4.66 -2.88
CA GLU A 141 -15.07 -5.47 -3.28
C GLU A 141 -15.49 -5.15 -4.72
N LEU A 142 -15.55 -3.85 -5.08
CA LEU A 142 -15.89 -3.43 -6.44
C LEU A 142 -14.91 -3.95 -7.49
N ILE A 143 -13.60 -3.92 -7.22
CA ILE A 143 -12.56 -4.42 -8.13
C ILE A 143 -12.62 -5.95 -8.29
N CYS A 144 -13.16 -6.67 -7.31
CA CYS A 144 -13.24 -8.14 -7.31
C CYS A 144 -14.61 -8.70 -7.73
N ALA A 145 -15.60 -7.84 -7.97
CA ALA A 145 -16.93 -8.21 -8.41
C ALA A 145 -16.91 -8.66 -9.87
#